data_AF-A0A2P1P7V6-F1
#
_entry.id   AF-A0A2P1P7V6-F1
#
_cell.length_a   1.000
_cell.length_b   1.000
_cell.length_c   1.000
_cell.angle_alpha   90.00
_cell.angle_beta   90.00
_cell.angle_gamma   90.00
#
_symmetry.space_group_name_H-M   'P 1'
#
loop_
_entity.id
_entity.type
_entity.pdbx_description
1 polymer ?
#
loop_
_entity_poly.entity_id
_entity_poly.type
_entity_poly.pdbx_seq_one_letter_code
_entity_poly.pdbx_strand_id
1 'polypeptide(L)'
;MNLKGIKKVLILFFLRLGFMRYILSLLLFLSTSIVQGHNILDVDFIQSMTDGNDTAKDIVMYNFKNIKTFKEHYEAKKPSKMQYQETPLIPKVMHQIWVGTSDIPTLYQNYINECKKLHPDWEFKIWRDEEINALDLDYRDLYEKARSYAGKADIARYEILYKFGGVYRDMDVKCLRSINDLNHLYEFYVPIDMPITKWVKWVGRIPLNNGIIGSKPKHTILKRTLDLIRSNFDKNWQDFDQNKGAYSIHDMTIKSSMIPLTDAFTQKATIEDKNVALPSTYFFSLTNYRNRPISLVKKVVHKIVGKSSVTAFHFVRPESLMTHNNIGIKKYEISYCSFDKGNHQNSTKIKRILQSFKPRQARIMQTFRDSYKRNNTKTILYNKTDRMPKVIHFIVFDDKELATLEKQIFLWKMINGDFEIEIWDKSKITEIFRDIDFSLLPKLSEDLRFYTALRILEKYGGTYAFFKAVPHQPIFELNNRYAFYAGLMPLVRSNSQIAFSTKLIGAKPMHRIISRALKEINPYNVNSLKDLNKVLVQEAYKNIELSGPNVILPTVYFEPLSRLKNEPVLDKILRFITRKPKAFSVLTEFTVVE
;
A
#
# COMPACT_ATOMS: atom_id res chain seq x y z
N MET A 1 45.62 59.61 -29.06
CA MET A 1 45.39 58.26 -28.49
C MET A 1 44.54 57.45 -29.45
N ASN A 2 45.02 56.27 -29.85
CA ASN A 2 44.44 55.48 -30.94
C ASN A 2 43.20 54.70 -30.47
N LEU A 3 42.02 55.04 -30.99
CA LEU A 3 40.70 54.43 -30.67
C LEU A 3 40.67 52.90 -30.81
N LYS A 4 41.55 52.31 -31.63
CA LYS A 4 41.69 50.84 -31.75
C LYS A 4 42.28 50.18 -30.50
N GLY A 5 43.16 50.86 -29.76
CA GLY A 5 43.75 50.34 -28.52
C GLY A 5 42.73 50.28 -27.37
N ILE A 6 41.91 51.32 -27.23
CA ILE A 6 40.87 51.42 -26.20
C ILE A 6 39.79 50.35 -26.40
N LYS A 7 39.36 50.10 -27.65
CA LYS A 7 38.42 49.01 -27.97
C LYS A 7 38.96 47.63 -27.60
N LYS A 8 40.25 47.35 -27.85
CA LYS A 8 40.87 46.06 -27.48
C LYS A 8 40.95 45.87 -25.96
N VAL A 9 41.29 46.92 -25.22
CA VAL A 9 41.35 46.88 -23.75
C VAL A 9 39.96 46.69 -23.13
N LEU A 10 38.94 47.38 -23.64
CA LEU A 10 37.55 47.20 -23.19
C LEU A 10 37.02 45.79 -23.48
N ILE A 11 37.29 45.24 -24.67
CA ILE A 11 36.87 43.86 -25.01
C ILE A 11 37.54 42.83 -24.07
N LEU A 12 38.84 42.98 -23.80
CA LEU A 12 39.56 42.12 -22.85
C LEU A 12 39.03 42.27 -21.41
N PHE A 13 38.64 43.47 -21.00
CA PHE A 13 38.06 43.73 -19.68
C PHE A 13 36.66 43.10 -19.54
N PHE A 14 35.80 43.22 -20.55
CA PHE A 14 34.48 42.58 -20.57
C PHE A 14 34.55 41.05 -20.67
N LEU A 15 35.51 40.50 -21.41
CA LEU A 15 35.77 39.05 -21.45
C LEU A 15 36.24 38.52 -20.08
N ARG A 16 37.10 39.26 -19.36
CA ARG A 16 37.51 38.89 -17.99
C ARG A 16 36.36 38.97 -16.98
N LEU A 17 35.48 39.98 -17.08
CA LEU A 17 34.27 40.08 -16.25
C LEU A 17 33.25 38.97 -16.54
N GLY A 18 33.08 38.61 -17.81
CA GLY A 18 32.26 37.46 -18.22
C GLY A 18 32.82 36.14 -17.71
N PHE A 19 34.14 35.94 -17.80
CA PHE A 19 34.83 34.74 -17.31
C PHE A 19 34.80 34.64 -15.78
N MET A 20 34.97 35.74 -15.04
CA MET A 20 34.80 35.79 -13.58
C MET A 20 33.37 35.49 -13.15
N ARG A 21 32.35 36.01 -13.86
CA ARG A 21 30.94 35.64 -13.63
C ARG A 21 30.68 34.17 -13.94
N TYR A 22 31.33 33.62 -14.98
CA TYR A 22 31.22 32.21 -15.33
C TYR A 22 31.87 31.32 -14.25
N ILE A 23 33.04 31.68 -13.72
CA ILE A 23 33.67 30.97 -12.60
C ILE A 23 32.85 31.11 -11.31
N LEU A 24 32.30 32.29 -11.01
CA LEU A 24 31.47 32.47 -9.81
C LEU A 24 30.16 31.69 -9.90
N SER A 25 29.56 31.63 -11.10
CA SER A 25 28.38 30.79 -11.35
C SER A 25 28.73 29.30 -11.38
N LEU A 26 29.92 28.91 -11.85
CA LEU A 26 30.43 27.54 -11.75
C LEU A 26 30.71 27.16 -10.29
N LEU A 27 31.27 28.05 -9.48
CA LEU A 27 31.50 27.86 -8.05
C LEU A 27 30.19 27.82 -7.25
N LEU A 28 29.20 28.61 -7.65
CA LEU A 28 27.82 28.53 -7.12
C LEU A 28 27.09 27.27 -7.61
N PHE A 29 27.36 26.77 -8.82
CA PHE A 29 26.85 25.49 -9.33
C PHE A 29 27.54 24.28 -8.67
N LEU A 30 28.83 24.40 -8.38
CA LEU A 30 29.62 23.39 -7.66
C LEU A 30 29.31 23.39 -6.17
N SER A 31 28.91 24.52 -5.57
CA SER A 31 28.39 24.56 -4.19
C SER A 31 26.92 24.18 -4.07
N THR A 32 26.18 24.12 -5.18
CA THR A 32 24.79 23.61 -5.23
C THR A 32 24.69 22.19 -5.78
N SER A 33 25.82 21.57 -6.15
CA SER A 33 25.91 20.17 -6.55
C SER A 33 26.67 19.38 -5.49
N ILE A 34 25.91 18.93 -4.48
CA ILE A 34 26.00 17.70 -3.64
C ILE A 34 25.31 18.06 -2.32
N VAL A 35 24.02 18.42 -2.38
CA VAL A 35 23.11 17.84 -1.40
C VAL A 35 22.77 16.51 -2.03
N GLN A 36 23.46 15.44 -1.62
CA GLN A 36 23.01 14.08 -1.92
C GLN A 36 21.60 13.97 -1.33
N GLY A 37 20.59 14.25 -2.15
CA GLY A 37 19.21 14.13 -1.73
C GLY A 37 18.96 12.66 -1.43
N HIS A 38 18.93 12.29 -0.15
CA HIS A 38 18.56 10.95 0.26
C HIS A 38 17.13 10.66 -0.22
N ASN A 39 16.83 9.43 -0.66
CA ASN A 39 15.52 9.09 -1.23
C ASN A 39 14.41 8.98 -0.16
N ILE A 40 14.77 9.08 1.12
CA ILE A 40 13.84 8.96 2.25
C ILE A 40 13.19 10.33 2.51
N LEU A 41 11.86 10.39 2.42
CA LEU A 41 11.10 11.63 2.54
C LEU A 41 10.83 11.98 3.99
N ASP A 42 11.09 13.22 4.37
CA ASP A 42 10.59 13.78 5.63
C ASP A 42 9.05 13.79 5.66
N VAL A 43 8.48 13.53 6.84
CA VAL A 43 7.05 13.66 7.12
C VAL A 43 6.77 14.60 8.29
N ASP A 44 5.57 15.18 8.32
CA ASP A 44 5.00 15.71 9.57
C ASP A 44 4.68 14.55 10.50
N PHE A 45 5.26 14.57 11.70
CA PHE A 45 5.18 13.46 12.64
C PHE A 45 3.73 13.12 13.01
N ILE A 46 2.87 14.10 13.28
CA ILE A 46 1.49 13.84 13.72
C ILE A 46 0.65 13.34 12.54
N GLN A 47 0.79 13.95 11.37
CA GLN A 47 0.13 13.50 10.15
C GLN A 47 0.54 12.06 9.82
N SER A 48 1.82 11.72 9.92
CA SER A 48 2.30 10.36 9.69
C SER A 48 1.85 9.37 10.76
N MET A 49 1.72 9.78 12.01
CA MET A 49 1.21 8.90 13.07
C MET A 49 -0.30 8.67 12.98
N THR A 50 -1.05 9.58 12.33
CA THR A 50 -2.52 9.58 12.40
C THR A 50 -3.21 9.40 11.06
N ASP A 51 -2.47 9.55 9.97
CA ASP A 51 -2.97 9.64 8.60
C ASP A 51 -4.09 10.68 8.40
N GLY A 52 -4.13 11.72 9.26
CA GLY A 52 -5.19 12.73 9.27
C GLY A 52 -6.49 12.28 9.95
N ASN A 53 -6.51 11.10 10.58
CA ASN A 53 -7.68 10.58 11.29
C ASN A 53 -7.82 11.20 12.68
N ASP A 54 -8.94 11.89 12.93
CA ASP A 54 -9.20 12.57 14.21
C ASP A 54 -9.14 11.62 15.42
N THR A 55 -9.66 10.39 15.30
CA THR A 55 -9.61 9.43 16.42
C THR A 55 -8.18 8.94 16.68
N ALA A 56 -7.38 8.71 15.63
CA ALA A 56 -5.97 8.39 15.80
C ALA A 56 -5.22 9.56 16.44
N LYS A 57 -5.52 10.78 16.03
CA LYS A 57 -4.97 12.00 16.63
C LYS A 57 -5.32 12.11 18.11
N ASP A 58 -6.57 11.88 18.49
CA ASP A 58 -6.99 11.84 19.90
C ASP A 58 -6.20 10.79 20.68
N ILE A 59 -5.97 9.60 20.11
CA ILE A 59 -5.18 8.53 20.74
C ILE A 59 -3.71 8.97 20.93
N VAL A 60 -3.07 9.54 19.90
CA VAL A 60 -1.69 10.03 19.97
C VAL A 60 -1.56 11.16 20.99
N MET A 61 -2.55 12.06 21.04
CA MET A 61 -2.57 13.24 21.91
C MET A 61 -3.04 12.93 23.35
N TYR A 62 -3.50 11.71 23.66
CA TYR A 62 -3.97 11.28 24.98
C TYR A 62 -2.83 11.11 26.03
N ASN A 63 -1.88 12.03 26.03
CA ASN A 63 -0.83 12.23 27.03
C ASN A 63 0.12 11.04 27.22
N PHE A 64 0.84 10.68 26.16
CA PHE A 64 1.95 9.73 26.23
C PHE A 64 3.29 10.46 26.24
N LYS A 65 3.99 10.42 27.38
CA LYS A 65 5.36 10.95 27.52
C LYS A 65 6.29 10.40 26.43
N ASN A 66 6.14 9.13 26.05
CA ASN A 66 6.98 8.51 25.02
C ASN A 66 6.68 9.01 23.60
N ILE A 67 5.45 9.41 23.27
CA ILE A 67 5.16 10.02 21.96
C ILE A 67 5.83 11.38 21.81
N LYS A 68 5.81 12.19 22.88
CA LYS A 68 6.55 13.46 22.89
C LYS A 68 8.04 13.20 22.67
N THR A 69 8.61 12.24 23.39
CA THR A 69 10.00 11.81 23.21
C THR A 69 10.28 11.35 21.78
N PHE A 70 9.47 10.45 21.21
CA PHE A 70 9.66 9.99 19.82
C PHE A 70 9.56 11.11 18.80
N LYS A 71 8.63 12.05 18.99
CA LYS A 71 8.54 13.25 18.14
C LYS A 71 9.81 14.07 18.24
N GLU A 72 10.31 14.34 19.45
CA GLU A 72 11.55 15.11 19.65
C GLU A 72 12.75 14.42 18.99
N HIS A 73 12.91 13.11 19.16
CA HIS A 73 13.98 12.35 18.49
C HIS A 73 13.84 12.39 16.97
N TYR A 74 12.64 12.17 16.43
CA TYR A 74 12.41 12.20 14.99
C TYR A 74 12.65 13.59 14.41
N GLU A 75 12.13 14.66 15.02
CA GLU A 75 12.33 16.02 14.51
C GLU A 75 13.79 16.45 14.57
N ALA A 76 14.56 15.97 15.54
CA ALA A 76 16.01 16.19 15.60
C ALA A 76 16.77 15.41 14.51
N LYS A 77 16.28 14.21 14.15
CA LYS A 77 17.03 13.21 13.36
C LYS A 77 16.32 12.75 12.09
N LYS A 78 15.34 13.50 11.59
CA LYS A 78 14.62 13.16 10.36
C LYS A 78 15.59 13.12 9.16
N PRO A 79 15.30 12.36 8.10
CA PRO A 79 16.24 12.07 7.04
C PRO A 79 16.97 13.29 6.47
N SER A 80 16.28 14.42 6.30
CA SER A 80 16.89 15.66 5.78
C SER A 80 17.96 16.29 6.68
N LYS A 81 18.01 15.94 7.97
CA LYS A 81 18.98 16.47 8.95
C LYS A 81 20.17 15.55 9.18
N MET A 82 20.08 14.31 8.72
CA MET A 82 21.11 13.31 8.99
C MET A 82 22.20 13.37 7.94
N GLN A 83 23.46 13.27 8.38
CA GLN A 83 24.60 13.20 7.48
C GLN A 83 24.73 11.78 6.91
N TYR A 84 24.61 11.65 5.59
CA TYR A 84 24.91 10.41 4.87
C TYR A 84 26.34 9.95 5.11
N GLN A 85 26.52 8.66 5.34
CA GLN A 85 27.84 8.04 5.48
C GLN A 85 28.16 7.26 4.20
N GLU A 86 29.35 7.44 3.64
CA GLU A 86 29.79 6.68 2.45
C GLU A 86 29.75 5.17 2.68
N THR A 87 30.22 4.74 3.86
CA THR A 87 30.09 3.34 4.31
C THR A 87 28.81 3.17 5.12
N PRO A 88 27.98 2.16 4.85
CA PRO A 88 26.76 1.92 5.61
C PRO A 88 27.09 1.60 7.07
N LEU A 89 26.39 2.28 7.98
CA LEU A 89 26.48 2.08 9.43
C LEU A 89 25.82 0.75 9.85
N ILE A 90 24.79 0.34 9.11
CA ILE A 90 24.07 -0.93 9.29
C ILE A 90 24.43 -1.86 8.12
N PRO A 91 24.92 -3.09 8.40
CA PRO A 91 25.22 -4.07 7.34
C PRO A 91 24.07 -4.29 6.35
N LYS A 92 24.37 -4.44 5.06
CA LYS A 92 23.38 -4.67 3.99
C LYS A 92 22.95 -6.15 3.91
N VAL A 93 22.46 -6.66 5.03
CA VAL A 93 21.89 -8.00 5.15
C VAL A 93 20.48 -7.91 5.70
N MET A 94 19.54 -8.57 5.02
CA MET A 94 18.15 -8.67 5.45
C MET A 94 17.89 -10.06 6.05
N HIS A 95 17.55 -10.07 7.33
CA HIS A 95 17.26 -11.28 8.11
C HIS A 95 15.76 -11.51 8.22
N GLN A 96 15.36 -12.77 8.03
CA GLN A 96 13.97 -13.22 8.23
C GLN A 96 13.97 -14.57 8.92
N ILE A 97 12.95 -14.86 9.72
CA ILE A 97 12.86 -16.12 10.46
C ILE A 97 11.64 -16.91 9.98
N TRP A 98 11.85 -18.19 9.68
CA TRP A 98 10.77 -19.11 9.37
C TRP A 98 11.03 -20.47 10.02
N VAL A 99 10.52 -20.60 11.25
CA VAL A 99 10.66 -21.79 12.10
C VAL A 99 9.43 -22.68 12.02
N GLY A 100 9.63 -23.98 12.20
CA GLY A 100 8.64 -25.04 12.02
C GLY A 100 8.84 -25.83 10.73
N THR A 101 8.06 -26.90 10.59
CA THR A 101 8.15 -27.87 9.47
C THR A 101 7.46 -27.41 8.19
N SER A 102 6.67 -26.34 8.25
CA SER A 102 5.92 -25.85 7.09
C SER A 102 6.82 -25.19 6.04
N ASP A 103 6.44 -25.34 4.78
CA ASP A 103 6.98 -24.55 3.69
C ASP A 103 6.60 -23.07 3.81
N ILE A 104 7.44 -22.20 3.27
CA ILE A 104 7.13 -20.77 3.18
C ILE A 104 5.99 -20.60 2.15
N PRO A 105 4.84 -20.00 2.51
CA PRO A 105 3.77 -19.73 1.56
C PRO A 105 4.22 -18.91 0.35
N THR A 106 3.66 -19.20 -0.83
CA THR A 106 3.99 -18.50 -2.09
C THR A 106 3.87 -16.97 -1.98
N LEU A 107 2.89 -16.46 -1.23
CA LEU A 107 2.74 -15.03 -0.97
C LEU A 107 4.00 -14.42 -0.33
N TYR A 108 4.58 -15.07 0.67
CA TYR A 108 5.77 -14.56 1.36
C TYR A 108 7.03 -14.78 0.53
N GLN A 109 7.10 -15.86 -0.26
CA GLN A 109 8.16 -16.03 -1.26
C GLN A 109 8.15 -14.86 -2.27
N ASN A 110 6.96 -14.45 -2.73
CA ASN A 110 6.82 -13.28 -3.60
C ASN A 110 7.34 -12.01 -2.92
N TYR A 111 7.04 -11.79 -1.62
CA TYR A 111 7.56 -10.62 -0.90
C TYR A 111 9.06 -10.62 -0.73
N ILE A 112 9.66 -11.79 -0.52
CA ILE A 112 11.12 -11.94 -0.50
C ILE A 112 11.69 -11.57 -1.87
N ASN A 113 11.12 -12.12 -2.94
CA ASN A 113 11.60 -11.89 -4.31
C ASN A 113 11.44 -10.43 -4.75
N GLU A 114 10.30 -9.80 -4.46
CA GLU A 114 10.06 -8.37 -4.72
C GLU A 114 11.05 -7.52 -3.91
N CYS A 115 11.32 -7.87 -2.65
CA CYS A 115 12.28 -7.12 -1.84
C CYS A 115 13.72 -7.24 -2.35
N LYS A 116 14.13 -8.41 -2.83
CA LYS A 116 15.44 -8.64 -3.47
C LYS A 116 15.66 -7.74 -4.69
N LYS A 117 14.62 -7.54 -5.51
CA LYS A 117 14.69 -6.66 -6.68
C LYS A 117 14.93 -5.19 -6.30
N LEU A 118 14.41 -4.76 -5.16
CA LEU A 118 14.62 -3.42 -4.62
C LEU A 118 15.97 -3.25 -3.91
N HIS A 119 16.69 -4.34 -3.65
CA HIS A 119 17.95 -4.38 -2.91
C HIS A 119 18.93 -5.38 -3.57
N PRO A 120 19.35 -5.14 -4.83
CA PRO A 120 20.14 -6.10 -5.61
C PRO A 120 21.54 -6.37 -5.04
N ASP A 121 22.08 -5.43 -4.25
CA ASP A 121 23.39 -5.51 -3.60
C ASP A 121 23.32 -6.02 -2.15
N TRP A 122 22.14 -6.44 -1.67
CA TRP A 122 21.95 -6.91 -0.30
C TRP A 122 21.97 -8.43 -0.20
N GLU A 123 22.51 -8.94 0.91
CA GLU A 123 22.35 -10.33 1.30
C GLU A 123 20.95 -10.56 1.90
N PHE A 124 20.33 -11.70 1.59
CA PHE A 124 19.06 -12.11 2.20
C PHE A 124 19.23 -13.45 2.89
N LYS A 125 19.08 -13.46 4.21
CA LYS A 125 19.22 -14.64 5.05
C LYS A 125 17.88 -15.01 5.69
N ILE A 126 17.35 -16.16 5.31
CA ILE A 126 16.21 -16.78 5.97
C ILE A 126 16.77 -17.78 6.98
N TRP A 127 16.36 -17.68 8.23
CA TRP A 127 16.77 -18.54 9.32
C TRP A 127 15.70 -19.60 9.59
N ARG A 128 16.04 -20.86 9.34
CA ARG A 128 15.27 -22.06 9.70
C ARG A 128 15.71 -22.60 11.07
N ASP A 129 14.97 -23.58 11.60
CA ASP A 129 15.30 -24.21 12.90
C ASP A 129 16.74 -24.73 12.96
N GLU A 130 17.21 -25.41 11.91
CA GLU A 130 18.58 -25.94 11.85
C GLU A 130 19.63 -24.83 11.95
N GLU A 131 19.43 -23.73 11.24
CA GLU A 131 20.35 -22.59 11.23
C GLU A 131 20.34 -21.86 12.56
N ILE A 132 19.17 -21.70 13.18
CA ILE A 132 19.03 -21.08 14.50
C ILE A 132 19.65 -21.98 15.59
N ASN A 133 19.50 -23.29 15.48
CA ASN A 133 20.10 -24.23 16.44
C ASN A 133 21.62 -24.31 16.31
N ALA A 134 22.16 -24.02 15.12
CA ALA A 134 23.60 -23.87 14.90
C ALA A 134 24.14 -22.52 15.41
N LEU A 135 23.29 -21.54 15.73
CA LEU A 135 23.73 -20.29 16.33
C LEU A 135 24.01 -20.46 17.82
N ASP A 136 25.19 -20.03 18.23
CA ASP A 136 25.48 -19.76 19.63
C ASP A 136 24.70 -18.50 20.08
N LEU A 137 23.60 -18.75 20.82
CA LEU A 137 22.66 -17.74 21.32
C LEU A 137 22.83 -17.55 22.83
N ASP A 138 23.11 -16.33 23.26
CA ASP A 138 23.25 -15.94 24.67
C ASP A 138 21.93 -16.11 25.45
N TYR A 139 20.79 -16.06 24.76
CA TYR A 139 19.44 -16.19 25.32
C TYR A 139 18.70 -17.42 24.77
N ARG A 140 19.45 -18.48 24.43
CA ARG A 140 18.92 -19.80 24.03
C ARG A 140 17.84 -20.32 24.99
N ASP A 141 18.04 -20.14 26.30
CA ASP A 141 17.09 -20.58 27.32
C ASP A 141 15.70 -19.94 27.16
N LEU A 142 15.65 -18.65 26.83
CA LEU A 142 14.40 -17.94 26.57
C LEU A 142 13.76 -18.42 25.26
N TYR A 143 14.58 -18.63 24.22
CA TYR A 143 14.10 -19.14 22.94
C TYR A 143 13.41 -20.49 23.12
N GLU A 144 14.00 -21.42 23.88
CA GLU A 144 13.37 -22.73 24.11
C GLU A 144 12.15 -22.68 25.00
N LYS A 145 12.11 -21.77 25.98
CA LYS A 145 10.93 -21.56 26.84
C LYS A 145 9.79 -20.83 26.14
N ALA A 146 10.01 -20.21 24.98
CA ALA A 146 8.98 -19.46 24.28
C ALA A 146 7.84 -20.38 23.83
N ARG A 147 6.61 -20.04 24.25
CA ARG A 147 5.42 -20.89 24.04
C ARG A 147 4.77 -20.75 22.65
N SER A 148 5.40 -20.01 21.73
CA SER A 148 4.89 -19.83 20.36
C SER A 148 6.04 -19.56 19.38
N TYR A 149 5.81 -19.88 18.10
CA TYR A 149 6.77 -19.57 17.02
C TYR A 149 7.03 -18.05 16.90
N ALA A 150 6.02 -17.22 17.14
CA ALA A 150 6.18 -15.76 17.16
C ALA A 150 7.13 -15.33 18.29
N GLY A 151 6.96 -15.88 19.51
CA GLY A 151 7.86 -15.62 20.63
C GLY A 151 9.29 -16.14 20.40
N LYS A 152 9.43 -17.31 19.76
CA LYS A 152 10.74 -17.83 19.32
C LYS A 152 11.42 -16.86 18.33
N ALA A 153 10.68 -16.37 17.34
CA ALA A 153 11.17 -15.38 16.38
C ALA A 153 11.48 -14.02 17.02
N ASP A 154 10.72 -13.59 18.03
CA ASP A 154 10.98 -12.38 18.81
C ASP A 154 12.34 -12.42 19.51
N ILE A 155 12.73 -13.56 20.09
CA ILE A 155 14.02 -13.67 20.77
C ILE A 155 15.16 -13.77 19.75
N ALA A 156 15.00 -14.67 18.77
CA ALA A 156 16.01 -14.90 17.75
C ALA A 156 16.30 -13.63 16.92
N ARG A 157 15.31 -12.81 16.58
CA ARG A 157 15.54 -11.59 15.77
C ARG A 157 16.46 -10.59 16.49
N TYR A 158 16.28 -10.41 17.80
CA TYR A 158 17.12 -9.48 18.56
C TYR A 158 18.54 -10.01 18.70
N GLU A 159 18.71 -11.31 18.94
CA GLU A 159 20.05 -11.91 19.03
C GLU A 159 20.79 -11.91 17.69
N ILE A 160 20.12 -12.25 16.61
CA ILE A 160 20.68 -12.20 15.25
C ILE A 160 21.15 -10.78 14.94
N LEU A 161 20.30 -9.77 15.15
CA LEU A 161 20.69 -8.38 14.94
C LEU A 161 21.78 -7.92 15.91
N TYR A 162 21.79 -8.40 17.15
CA TYR A 162 22.84 -8.06 18.10
C TYR A 162 24.19 -8.64 17.67
N LYS A 163 24.21 -9.86 17.12
CA LYS A 163 25.44 -10.55 16.72
C LYS A 163 25.96 -10.04 15.38
N PHE A 164 25.09 -9.91 14.38
CA PHE A 164 25.48 -9.66 12.99
C PHE A 164 25.15 -8.24 12.51
N GLY A 165 24.29 -7.52 13.22
CA GLY A 165 23.69 -6.29 12.69
C GLY A 165 22.72 -6.58 11.55
N GLY A 166 22.50 -5.57 10.71
CA GLY A 166 21.65 -5.68 9.53
C GLY A 166 20.22 -5.26 9.79
N VAL A 167 19.31 -5.77 8.97
CA VAL A 167 17.89 -5.41 9.01
C VAL A 167 17.05 -6.66 9.18
N TYR A 168 16.31 -6.75 10.27
CA TYR A 168 15.29 -7.78 10.43
C TYR A 168 13.99 -7.32 9.79
N ARG A 169 13.29 -8.24 9.11
CA ARG A 169 11.98 -8.03 8.50
C ARG A 169 11.10 -9.27 8.68
N ASP A 170 9.91 -9.10 9.24
CA ASP A 170 8.92 -10.18 9.32
C ASP A 170 8.52 -10.70 7.92
N MET A 171 8.16 -11.98 7.85
CA MET A 171 7.87 -12.69 6.59
C MET A 171 6.68 -12.12 5.83
N ASP A 172 5.78 -11.47 6.54
CA ASP A 172 4.57 -10.84 6.02
C ASP A 172 4.72 -9.31 5.83
N VAL A 173 5.94 -8.80 5.82
CA VAL A 173 6.24 -7.42 5.42
C VAL A 173 6.65 -7.39 3.95
N LYS A 174 5.99 -6.52 3.17
CA LYS A 174 6.32 -6.24 1.77
C LYS A 174 7.19 -4.98 1.65
N CYS A 175 8.27 -5.06 0.89
CA CYS A 175 9.10 -3.91 0.54
C CYS A 175 8.45 -3.12 -0.61
N LEU A 176 8.34 -1.81 -0.45
CA LEU A 176 7.75 -0.90 -1.44
C LEU A 176 8.83 -0.05 -2.12
N ARG A 177 9.89 0.28 -1.37
CA ARG A 177 11.04 1.06 -1.84
C ARG A 177 12.32 0.52 -1.21
N SER A 178 13.46 0.93 -1.75
CA SER A 178 14.75 0.63 -1.13
C SER A 178 14.87 1.34 0.21
N ILE A 179 15.35 0.62 1.23
CA ILE A 179 15.73 1.17 2.53
C ILE A 179 17.23 1.45 2.63
N ASN A 180 17.96 1.37 1.52
CA ASN A 180 19.42 1.53 1.50
C ASN A 180 19.88 2.76 2.27
N ASP A 181 19.26 3.91 2.00
CA ASP A 181 19.65 5.18 2.61
C ASP A 181 19.48 5.17 4.15
N LEU A 182 18.54 4.42 4.71
CA LEU A 182 18.43 4.31 6.18
C LEU A 182 19.70 3.72 6.80
N ASN A 183 20.33 2.73 6.15
CA ASN A 183 21.56 2.10 6.63
C ASN A 183 22.77 3.04 6.58
N HIS A 184 22.72 4.09 5.74
CA HIS A 184 23.77 5.10 5.64
C HIS A 184 23.52 6.30 6.56
N LEU A 185 22.29 6.49 7.06
CA LEU A 185 21.92 7.61 7.93
C LEU A 185 21.93 7.24 9.42
N TYR A 186 21.57 6.00 9.75
CA TYR A 186 21.27 5.59 11.12
C TYR A 186 22.11 4.39 11.59
N GLU A 187 22.39 4.33 12.88
CA GLU A 187 22.99 3.17 13.55
C GLU A 187 21.94 2.20 14.09
N PHE A 188 20.73 2.72 14.33
CA PHE A 188 19.56 1.96 14.73
C PHE A 188 18.30 2.66 14.21
N TYR A 189 17.38 1.91 13.61
CA TYR A 189 16.05 2.43 13.31
C TYR A 189 14.97 1.40 13.58
N VAL A 190 13.82 1.88 14.01
CA VAL A 190 12.67 1.04 14.34
C VAL A 190 11.36 1.79 14.07
N PRO A 191 10.31 1.16 13.53
CA PRO A 191 9.01 1.79 13.36
C PRO A 191 8.31 2.06 14.69
N ILE A 192 7.63 3.19 14.78
CA ILE A 192 6.61 3.44 15.79
C ILE A 192 5.32 2.75 15.31
N ASP A 193 4.76 1.88 16.15
CA ASP A 193 3.51 1.20 15.81
C ASP A 193 2.35 2.19 15.72
N MET A 194 1.31 1.80 15.02
CA MET A 194 0.12 2.61 14.83
C MET A 194 -0.58 2.92 16.16
N PRO A 195 -1.19 4.12 16.28
CA PRO A 195 -1.99 4.47 17.45
C PRO A 195 -3.29 3.69 17.47
N ILE A 196 -3.26 2.55 18.15
CA ILE A 196 -4.38 1.64 18.31
C ILE A 196 -4.93 1.76 19.74
N THR A 197 -6.26 1.93 19.87
CA THR A 197 -6.95 2.06 21.16
C THR A 197 -6.64 0.90 22.12
N LYS A 198 -6.47 -0.33 21.58
CA LYS A 198 -6.19 -1.53 22.38
C LYS A 198 -4.84 -1.41 23.10
N TRP A 199 -3.78 -1.03 22.39
CA TRP A 199 -2.45 -0.81 22.97
C TRP A 199 -2.48 0.26 24.04
N VAL A 200 -3.12 1.38 23.72
CA VAL A 200 -3.23 2.52 24.63
C VAL A 200 -3.97 2.17 25.92
N LYS A 201 -5.08 1.44 25.86
CA LYS A 201 -5.80 1.04 27.06
C LYS A 201 -5.02 0.05 27.94
N TRP A 202 -4.24 -0.82 27.32
CA TRP A 202 -3.65 -1.96 28.00
C TRP A 202 -2.21 -1.70 28.48
N VAL A 203 -1.38 -1.10 27.64
CA VAL A 203 0.02 -0.76 27.97
C VAL A 203 0.14 0.65 28.55
N GLY A 204 -0.77 1.56 28.18
CA GLY A 204 -0.63 2.98 28.54
C GLY A 204 0.51 3.67 27.77
N ARG A 205 0.89 3.17 26.59
CA ARG A 205 1.84 3.80 25.64
C ARG A 205 1.76 3.16 24.27
N ILE A 206 2.27 3.86 23.26
CA ILE A 206 2.43 3.33 21.89
C ILE A 206 3.78 2.59 21.79
N PRO A 207 3.79 1.30 21.42
CA PRO A 207 5.02 0.52 21.32
C PRO A 207 5.82 0.85 20.05
N LEU A 208 7.12 0.58 20.09
CA LEU A 208 7.94 0.39 18.90
C LEU A 208 7.69 -1.02 18.35
N ASN A 209 7.47 -1.13 17.04
CA ASN A 209 7.18 -2.39 16.40
C ASN A 209 8.47 -3.16 16.10
N ASN A 210 8.50 -4.44 16.44
CA ASN A 210 9.68 -5.29 16.31
C ASN A 210 9.70 -6.11 15.00
N GLY A 211 8.71 -5.95 14.13
CA GLY A 211 8.62 -6.64 12.84
C GLY A 211 9.58 -6.07 11.79
N ILE A 212 10.14 -4.88 12.03
CA ILE A 212 11.20 -4.27 11.21
C ILE A 212 12.17 -3.57 12.15
N ILE A 213 13.45 -3.94 12.11
CA ILE A 213 14.49 -3.29 12.93
C ILE A 213 15.78 -3.25 12.11
N GLY A 214 16.35 -2.06 11.94
CA GLY A 214 17.72 -1.91 11.46
C GLY A 214 18.67 -1.63 12.62
N SER A 215 19.82 -2.30 12.65
CA SER A 215 20.79 -2.10 13.73
C SER A 215 22.21 -2.43 13.28
N LYS A 216 23.18 -1.65 13.73
CA LYS A 216 24.58 -2.09 13.71
C LYS A 216 24.77 -3.27 14.68
N PRO A 217 25.78 -4.13 14.47
CA PRO A 217 26.08 -5.20 15.43
C PRO A 217 26.42 -4.61 16.81
N LYS A 218 26.12 -5.39 17.86
CA LYS A 218 26.36 -5.08 19.28
C LYS A 218 25.69 -3.81 19.79
N HIS A 219 24.59 -3.39 19.17
CA HIS A 219 23.90 -2.16 19.57
C HIS A 219 23.37 -2.21 21.01
N THR A 220 23.54 -1.12 21.76
CA THR A 220 23.20 -1.04 23.19
C THR A 220 21.70 -1.13 23.46
N ILE A 221 20.87 -0.63 22.53
CA ILE A 221 19.41 -0.79 22.60
C ILE A 221 19.05 -2.27 22.56
N LEU A 222 19.60 -3.04 21.60
CA LEU A 222 19.29 -4.47 21.47
C LEU A 222 19.73 -5.27 22.68
N LYS A 223 20.93 -5.01 23.21
CA LYS A 223 21.39 -5.66 24.45
C LYS A 223 20.42 -5.38 25.60
N ARG A 224 20.04 -4.11 25.77
CA ARG A 224 19.11 -3.71 26.81
C ARG A 224 17.72 -4.31 26.61
N THR A 225 17.25 -4.44 25.36
CA THR A 225 16.00 -5.14 25.04
C THR A 225 16.06 -6.58 25.54
N LEU A 226 17.08 -7.34 25.15
CA LEU A 226 17.25 -8.73 25.56
C LEU A 226 17.34 -8.90 27.09
N ASP A 227 18.08 -8.01 27.76
CA ASP A 227 18.17 -8.01 29.23
C ASP A 227 16.80 -7.77 29.89
N LEU A 228 16.02 -6.81 29.37
CA LEU A 228 14.67 -6.54 29.85
C LEU A 228 13.70 -7.71 29.58
N ILE A 229 13.85 -8.41 28.46
CA ILE A 229 13.07 -9.62 28.16
C ILE A 229 13.41 -10.68 29.21
N ARG A 230 14.69 -10.97 29.43
CA ARG A 230 15.14 -11.97 30.42
C ARG A 230 14.61 -11.65 31.82
N SER A 231 14.81 -10.43 32.30
CA SER A 231 14.39 -10.03 33.65
C SER A 231 12.88 -10.14 33.90
N ASN A 232 12.07 -10.04 32.85
CA ASN A 232 10.60 -10.07 32.97
C ASN A 232 9.96 -11.34 32.42
N PHE A 233 10.74 -12.30 31.88
CA PHE A 233 10.22 -13.43 31.12
C PHE A 233 9.25 -14.27 31.96
N ASP A 234 9.71 -14.80 33.08
CA ASP A 234 8.90 -15.70 33.93
C ASP A 234 7.69 -14.96 34.51
N LYS A 235 7.88 -13.73 34.99
CA LYS A 235 6.79 -12.89 35.51
C LYS A 235 5.71 -12.66 34.45
N ASN A 236 6.10 -12.35 33.22
CA ASN A 236 5.14 -12.08 32.14
C ASN A 236 4.28 -13.32 31.83
N TRP A 237 4.88 -14.51 31.82
CA TRP A 237 4.15 -15.76 31.59
C TRP A 237 3.32 -16.20 32.80
N GLN A 238 3.80 -16.00 34.03
CA GLN A 238 3.00 -16.21 35.24
C GLN A 238 1.76 -15.31 35.27
N ASP A 239 1.95 -14.02 34.95
CA ASP A 239 0.85 -13.07 34.81
C ASP A 239 -0.16 -13.53 33.75
N PHE A 240 0.31 -14.00 32.60
CA PHE A 240 -0.54 -14.53 31.52
C PHE A 240 -1.34 -15.75 31.97
N ASP A 241 -0.70 -16.72 32.62
CA ASP A 241 -1.33 -17.95 33.12
C ASP A 241 -2.38 -17.65 34.20
N GLN A 242 -2.19 -16.59 34.97
CA GLN A 242 -3.14 -16.09 35.97
C GLN A 242 -4.20 -15.14 35.40
N ASN A 243 -4.26 -14.95 34.08
CA ASN A 243 -5.12 -13.97 33.39
C ASN A 243 -4.95 -12.53 33.89
N LYS A 244 -3.76 -12.18 34.38
CA LYS A 244 -3.39 -10.83 34.83
C LYS A 244 -2.70 -10.08 33.70
N GLY A 245 -3.45 -9.27 32.97
CA GLY A 245 -2.90 -8.35 31.97
C GLY A 245 -3.08 -8.82 30.54
N ALA A 246 -2.15 -9.59 29.97
CA ALA A 246 -2.26 -10.02 28.56
C ALA A 246 -3.33 -11.12 28.41
N TYR A 247 -4.25 -10.97 27.47
CA TYR A 247 -5.41 -11.87 27.31
C TYR A 247 -5.34 -12.75 26.05
N SER A 248 -4.24 -12.65 25.29
CA SER A 248 -3.99 -13.50 24.12
C SER A 248 -2.49 -13.69 23.90
N ILE A 249 -2.11 -14.72 23.15
CA ILE A 249 -0.71 -14.95 22.74
C ILE A 249 -0.18 -13.76 21.93
N HIS A 250 -1.03 -13.11 21.13
CA HIS A 250 -0.63 -11.90 20.41
C HIS A 250 -0.32 -10.74 21.37
N ASP A 251 -1.13 -10.55 22.42
CA ASP A 251 -0.85 -9.53 23.45
C ASP A 251 0.46 -9.82 24.21
N MET A 252 0.84 -11.11 24.29
CA MET A 252 2.13 -11.51 24.84
C MET A 252 3.31 -11.04 23.99
N THR A 253 3.23 -11.04 22.65
CA THR A 253 4.28 -10.45 21.79
C THR A 253 4.50 -8.98 22.12
N ILE A 254 3.42 -8.21 22.34
CA ILE A 254 3.58 -6.80 22.75
C ILE A 254 4.25 -6.75 24.14
N LYS A 255 3.69 -7.44 25.14
CA LYS A 255 4.20 -7.40 26.54
C LYS A 255 5.66 -7.80 26.65
N SER A 256 6.01 -8.90 26.00
CA SER A 256 7.26 -9.62 26.22
C SER A 256 8.35 -9.28 25.23
N SER A 257 8.06 -8.54 24.15
CA SER A 257 9.04 -8.17 23.13
C SER A 257 9.01 -6.68 22.79
N MET A 258 7.89 -6.17 22.27
CA MET A 258 7.81 -4.78 21.79
C MET A 258 7.94 -3.75 22.91
N ILE A 259 7.43 -4.04 24.11
CA ILE A 259 7.57 -3.14 25.26
C ILE A 259 9.01 -3.08 25.79
N PRO A 260 9.71 -4.21 26.01
CA PRO A 260 11.15 -4.20 26.27
C PRO A 260 11.96 -3.41 25.24
N LEU A 261 11.61 -3.52 23.94
CA LEU A 261 12.26 -2.74 22.88
C LEU A 261 12.00 -1.23 23.03
N THR A 262 10.75 -0.85 23.29
CA THR A 262 10.32 0.53 23.52
C THR A 262 11.06 1.14 24.72
N ASP A 263 11.18 0.37 25.80
CA ASP A 263 11.84 0.81 27.04
C ASP A 263 13.35 0.91 26.87
N ALA A 264 13.96 -0.05 26.18
CA ALA A 264 15.38 0.00 25.85
C ALA A 264 15.71 1.22 24.98
N PHE A 265 14.90 1.51 23.95
CA PHE A 265 15.08 2.69 23.11
C PHE A 265 14.99 3.96 23.95
N THR A 266 13.94 4.11 24.75
CA THR A 266 13.73 5.30 25.60
C THR A 266 14.84 5.49 26.65
N GLN A 267 15.47 4.40 27.11
CA GLN A 267 16.56 4.46 28.08
C GLN A 267 17.93 4.74 27.48
N LYS A 268 18.14 4.46 26.18
CA LYS A 268 19.46 4.45 25.55
C LYS A 268 19.62 5.46 24.41
N ALA A 269 18.55 5.80 23.71
CA ALA A 269 18.61 6.76 22.62
C ALA A 269 18.70 8.20 23.16
N THR A 270 19.55 9.02 22.56
CA THR A 270 19.66 10.47 22.81
C THR A 270 19.26 11.26 21.57
N ILE A 271 19.23 12.59 21.62
CA ILE A 271 18.87 13.40 20.44
C ILE A 271 20.07 13.62 19.51
N GLU A 272 21.29 13.42 20.00
CA GLU A 272 22.57 13.60 19.31
C GLU A 272 23.08 12.33 18.62
N ASP A 273 22.54 11.16 19.00
CA ASP A 273 22.92 9.89 18.39
C ASP A 273 22.30 9.67 17.00
N LYS A 274 22.57 8.52 16.39
CA LYS A 274 22.00 8.11 15.10
C LYS A 274 20.90 7.04 15.24
N ASN A 275 20.14 7.06 16.35
CA ASN A 275 19.10 6.08 16.67
C ASN A 275 17.70 6.65 16.49
N VAL A 276 16.92 6.21 15.50
CA VAL A 276 15.62 6.84 15.18
C VAL A 276 14.44 5.91 15.37
N ALA A 277 13.36 6.44 15.94
CA ALA A 277 12.04 5.83 15.89
C ALA A 277 11.27 6.49 14.74
N LEU A 278 10.95 5.72 13.70
CA LEU A 278 10.35 6.23 12.46
C LEU A 278 8.80 6.25 12.57
N PRO A 279 8.14 7.37 12.20
CA PRO A 279 6.68 7.48 12.20
C PRO A 279 5.94 6.39 11.41
N SER A 280 4.68 6.15 11.75
CA SER A 280 3.96 4.96 11.27
C SER A 280 3.82 4.86 9.73
N THR A 281 3.63 5.96 8.98
CA THR A 281 3.44 5.85 7.51
C THR A 281 4.64 5.31 6.74
N TYR A 282 5.85 5.31 7.32
CA TYR A 282 7.01 4.67 6.70
C TYR A 282 6.82 3.15 6.55
N PHE A 283 6.05 2.50 7.44
CA PHE A 283 5.94 1.04 7.52
C PHE A 283 4.51 0.49 7.62
N PHE A 284 3.54 1.37 7.88
CA PHE A 284 2.16 1.03 8.23
C PHE A 284 1.14 1.88 7.45
N SER A 285 1.43 2.27 6.21
CA SER A 285 0.51 3.07 5.38
C SER A 285 -0.70 2.31 4.83
N LEU A 286 -0.67 0.97 4.83
CA LEU A 286 -1.76 0.10 4.38
C LEU A 286 -2.20 -0.86 5.48
N THR A 287 -3.23 -0.51 6.23
CA THR A 287 -3.67 -1.26 7.40
C THR A 287 -5.18 -1.14 7.55
N ASN A 288 -5.80 -2.18 8.07
CA ASN A 288 -7.25 -2.24 8.25
C ASN A 288 -7.59 -2.45 9.72
N TYR A 289 -7.19 -1.50 10.57
CA TYR A 289 -7.52 -1.50 12.00
C TYR A 289 -8.63 -0.50 12.37
N ARG A 290 -9.73 -0.98 12.96
CA ARG A 290 -10.81 -0.10 13.44
C ARG A 290 -10.48 0.49 14.81
N ASN A 291 -10.22 1.78 14.83
CA ASN A 291 -10.08 2.53 16.08
C ASN A 291 -11.45 2.82 16.69
N ARG A 292 -11.52 2.64 18.02
CA ARG A 292 -12.70 3.01 18.81
C ARG A 292 -12.35 4.20 19.69
N PRO A 293 -13.27 5.16 19.88
CA PRO A 293 -13.08 6.24 20.83
C PRO A 293 -12.75 5.69 22.22
N ILE A 294 -11.82 6.33 22.92
CA ILE A 294 -11.48 6.00 24.30
C ILE A 294 -12.66 6.41 25.19
N SER A 295 -13.31 5.44 25.83
CA SER A 295 -14.47 5.63 26.72
C SER A 295 -14.18 6.50 27.96
N LEU A 296 -12.91 6.86 28.22
CA LEU A 296 -12.48 7.72 29.33
C LEU A 296 -12.67 9.23 29.08
N VAL A 297 -13.01 9.70 27.87
CA VAL A 297 -13.28 11.13 27.58
C VAL A 297 -14.66 11.59 28.10
N LYS A 298 -15.12 11.00 29.21
CA LYS A 298 -16.47 11.17 29.75
C LYS A 298 -16.69 12.47 30.55
N LYS A 299 -15.76 13.43 30.54
CA LYS A 299 -15.98 14.74 31.20
C LYS A 299 -15.96 15.97 30.31
N VAL A 300 -15.65 15.90 29.01
CA VAL A 300 -15.71 17.10 28.13
C VAL A 300 -16.46 16.91 26.81
N VAL A 301 -16.84 15.69 26.38
CA VAL A 301 -17.53 15.55 25.08
C VAL A 301 -18.85 14.80 25.22
N HIS A 302 -19.87 15.48 25.74
CA HIS A 302 -21.27 15.09 25.59
C HIS A 302 -21.82 15.28 24.15
N LYS A 303 -20.94 15.29 23.12
CA LYS A 303 -21.35 15.46 21.70
C LYS A 303 -20.89 14.34 20.75
N ILE A 304 -20.12 13.36 21.22
CA ILE A 304 -19.59 12.27 20.37
C ILE A 304 -19.85 10.91 21.03
N VAL A 305 -21.11 10.51 21.05
CA VAL A 305 -21.48 9.11 21.27
C VAL A 305 -21.33 8.37 19.95
N GLY A 306 -20.40 7.40 19.91
CA GLY A 306 -20.65 6.12 19.25
C GLY A 306 -20.37 5.99 17.75
N LYS A 307 -19.16 6.32 17.27
CA LYS A 307 -18.67 5.76 15.99
C LYS A 307 -17.23 5.29 16.08
N SER A 308 -17.01 4.01 15.77
CA SER A 308 -15.72 3.53 15.30
C SER A 308 -15.30 4.38 14.11
N SER A 309 -14.10 4.96 14.13
CA SER A 309 -13.55 5.55 12.92
C SER A 309 -13.14 4.43 11.97
N VAL A 310 -13.30 4.67 10.66
CA VAL A 310 -12.55 3.92 9.65
C VAL A 310 -11.06 4.16 9.95
N THR A 311 -10.21 3.22 9.58
CA THR A 311 -8.82 3.08 10.02
C THR A 311 -8.00 4.34 9.69
N ALA A 312 -6.82 4.56 10.26
CA ALA A 312 -6.01 5.70 9.84
C ALA A 312 -5.41 5.43 8.44
N PHE A 313 -4.78 4.28 8.26
CA PHE A 313 -3.84 4.04 7.17
C PHE A 313 -4.44 3.21 6.04
N HIS A 314 -5.01 3.85 5.03
CA HIS A 314 -5.76 3.12 3.98
C HIS A 314 -5.02 2.96 2.65
N PHE A 315 -3.91 3.67 2.45
CA PHE A 315 -3.22 3.73 1.17
C PHE A 315 -1.75 4.02 1.34
N VAL A 316 -0.94 3.47 0.43
CA VAL A 316 0.51 3.70 0.41
C VAL A 316 0.79 5.19 0.30
N ARG A 317 1.67 5.69 1.17
CA ARG A 317 2.12 7.08 1.15
C ARG A 317 3.45 7.19 0.38
N PRO A 318 3.77 8.35 -0.20
CA PRO A 318 5.03 8.53 -0.92
C PRO A 318 6.28 8.16 -0.09
N GLU A 319 6.24 8.41 1.22
CA GLU A 319 7.30 8.08 2.19
C GLU A 319 7.38 6.60 2.56
N SER A 320 6.39 5.78 2.20
CA SER A 320 6.31 4.40 2.64
C SER A 320 7.43 3.55 2.05
N LEU A 321 8.19 2.90 2.93
CA LEU A 321 9.33 2.06 2.58
C LEU A 321 8.94 0.59 2.56
N MET A 322 8.11 0.17 3.52
CA MET A 322 7.54 -1.16 3.58
C MET A 322 6.08 -1.08 4.06
N THR A 323 5.35 -2.19 3.95
CA THR A 323 4.04 -2.35 4.57
C THR A 323 3.97 -3.68 5.30
N HIS A 324 3.48 -3.66 6.53
CA HIS A 324 3.23 -4.84 7.34
C HIS A 324 1.81 -5.38 7.11
N ASN A 325 1.68 -6.67 6.86
CA ASN A 325 0.39 -7.36 6.85
C ASN A 325 -0.09 -7.58 8.28
N ASN A 326 -0.65 -6.56 8.94
CA ASN A 326 -0.95 -6.74 10.36
C ASN A 326 -1.92 -7.92 10.60
N ILE A 327 -1.47 -8.82 11.48
CA ILE A 327 -2.18 -9.99 12.00
C ILE A 327 -3.57 -9.56 12.48
N GLY A 328 -4.60 -9.96 11.74
CA GLY A 328 -5.99 -9.54 11.94
C GLY A 328 -6.69 -9.24 10.61
N ILE A 329 -5.90 -8.95 9.58
CA ILE A 329 -6.34 -8.84 8.19
C ILE A 329 -5.96 -10.16 7.53
N LYS A 330 -6.92 -10.78 6.83
CA LYS A 330 -6.60 -11.90 5.94
C LYS A 330 -5.46 -11.46 5.03
N LYS A 331 -4.36 -12.21 5.10
CA LYS A 331 -3.08 -11.96 4.49
C LYS A 331 -3.26 -11.38 3.09
N TYR A 332 -2.90 -10.10 2.85
CA TYR A 332 -3.00 -9.41 1.55
C TYR A 332 -3.86 -10.15 0.53
N GLU A 333 -5.14 -10.18 0.88
CA GLU A 333 -6.22 -10.48 -0.03
C GLU A 333 -6.80 -9.10 -0.33
N ILE A 334 -7.05 -8.78 -1.59
CA ILE A 334 -7.97 -7.69 -1.91
C ILE A 334 -9.21 -7.95 -1.05
N SER A 335 -9.46 -7.03 -0.11
CA SER A 335 -10.28 -7.36 1.06
C SER A 335 -11.63 -7.89 0.60
N TYR A 336 -12.10 -8.96 1.23
CA TYR A 336 -13.34 -9.58 0.80
C TYR A 336 -14.56 -8.77 1.24
N CYS A 337 -15.37 -8.37 0.27
CA CYS A 337 -16.73 -7.87 0.49
C CYS A 337 -17.74 -8.85 -0.11
N SER A 338 -18.91 -9.03 0.51
CA SER A 338 -19.99 -9.76 -0.15
C SER A 338 -20.49 -8.97 -1.36
N PHE A 339 -20.94 -9.67 -2.40
CA PHE A 339 -21.41 -9.03 -3.63
C PHE A 339 -22.48 -7.97 -3.37
N ASP A 340 -23.42 -8.26 -2.49
CA ASP A 340 -24.54 -7.36 -2.18
C ASP A 340 -24.11 -6.15 -1.36
N LYS A 341 -23.18 -6.34 -0.40
CA LYS A 341 -22.61 -5.25 0.37
C LYS A 341 -21.78 -4.32 -0.53
N GLY A 342 -20.94 -4.88 -1.40
CA GLY A 342 -20.07 -4.12 -2.29
C GLY A 342 -20.82 -3.40 -3.42
N ASN A 343 -22.04 -3.82 -3.74
CA ASN A 343 -22.93 -3.12 -4.66
C ASN A 343 -23.99 -2.26 -3.92
N HIS A 344 -23.86 -2.09 -2.60
CA HIS A 344 -24.78 -1.32 -1.75
C HIS A 344 -26.25 -1.74 -1.87
N GLN A 345 -26.54 -3.03 -2.09
CA GLN A 345 -27.91 -3.54 -2.21
C GLN A 345 -28.72 -3.46 -0.91
N ASN A 346 -28.09 -3.14 0.21
CA ASN A 346 -28.81 -2.84 1.45
C ASN A 346 -29.54 -1.49 1.40
N SER A 347 -29.20 -0.60 0.45
CA SER A 347 -29.92 0.64 0.22
C SER A 347 -31.29 0.40 -0.41
N THR A 348 -32.34 1.00 0.16
CA THR A 348 -33.70 0.98 -0.37
C THR A 348 -33.76 1.39 -1.85
N LYS A 349 -32.93 2.37 -2.24
CA LYS A 349 -32.87 2.84 -3.63
C LYS A 349 -32.33 1.77 -4.58
N ILE A 350 -31.21 1.14 -4.23
CA ILE A 350 -30.61 0.08 -5.05
C ILE A 350 -31.57 -1.12 -5.15
N LYS A 351 -32.25 -1.48 -4.04
CA LYS A 351 -33.29 -2.52 -4.06
C LYS A 351 -34.41 -2.19 -5.05
N ARG A 352 -34.93 -0.97 -5.06
CA ARG A 352 -35.95 -0.53 -6.03
C ARG A 352 -35.45 -0.59 -7.47
N ILE A 353 -34.19 -0.20 -7.72
CA ILE A 353 -33.59 -0.30 -9.05
C ILE A 353 -33.55 -1.77 -9.49
N LEU A 354 -33.06 -2.67 -8.62
CA LEU A 354 -33.00 -4.10 -8.91
C LEU A 354 -34.40 -4.72 -9.10
N GLN A 355 -35.41 -4.28 -8.35
CA GLN A 355 -36.80 -4.71 -8.51
C GLN A 355 -37.41 -4.23 -9.84
N SER A 356 -36.94 -3.10 -10.37
CA SER A 356 -37.38 -2.56 -11.67
C SER A 356 -36.68 -3.20 -12.89
N PHE A 357 -35.71 -4.09 -12.67
CA PHE A 357 -34.99 -4.72 -13.76
C PHE A 357 -35.89 -5.60 -14.61
N LYS A 358 -35.74 -5.49 -15.94
CA LYS A 358 -36.35 -6.43 -16.86
C LYS A 358 -35.80 -7.85 -16.61
N PRO A 359 -36.55 -8.93 -16.93
CA PRO A 359 -36.12 -10.30 -16.65
C PRO A 359 -34.69 -10.64 -17.12
N ARG A 360 -34.27 -10.12 -18.28
CA ARG A 360 -32.91 -10.31 -18.80
C ARG A 360 -31.84 -9.66 -17.90
N GLN A 361 -32.06 -8.44 -17.42
CA GLN A 361 -31.11 -7.75 -16.54
C GLN A 361 -31.01 -8.44 -15.18
N ALA A 362 -32.14 -8.91 -14.64
CA ALA A 362 -32.16 -9.67 -13.39
C ALA A 362 -31.32 -10.96 -13.50
N ARG A 363 -31.45 -11.72 -14.61
CA ARG A 363 -30.62 -12.91 -14.87
C ARG A 363 -29.14 -12.61 -14.97
N ILE A 364 -28.76 -11.53 -15.66
CA ILE A 364 -27.36 -11.10 -15.78
C ILE A 364 -26.78 -10.79 -14.39
N MET A 365 -27.48 -9.97 -13.60
CA MET A 365 -27.04 -9.60 -12.26
C MET A 365 -26.91 -10.82 -11.34
N GLN A 366 -27.87 -11.75 -11.42
CA GLN A 366 -27.84 -12.99 -10.65
C GLN A 366 -26.64 -13.88 -11.06
N THR A 367 -26.37 -14.00 -12.36
CA THR A 367 -25.24 -14.77 -12.87
C THR A 367 -23.91 -14.20 -12.38
N PHE A 368 -23.73 -12.89 -12.42
CA PHE A 368 -22.53 -12.24 -11.89
C PHE A 368 -22.38 -12.41 -10.38
N ARG A 369 -23.50 -12.34 -9.63
CA ARG A 369 -23.50 -12.62 -8.18
C ARG A 369 -23.03 -14.04 -7.89
N ASP A 370 -23.56 -15.03 -8.60
CA ASP A 370 -23.26 -16.44 -8.36
C ASP A 370 -21.85 -16.79 -8.80
N SER A 371 -21.39 -16.25 -9.93
CA SER A 371 -20.00 -16.34 -10.38
C SER A 371 -19.04 -15.74 -9.34
N TYR A 372 -19.33 -14.55 -8.80
CA TYR A 372 -18.52 -13.95 -7.73
C TYR A 372 -18.51 -14.80 -6.45
N LYS A 373 -19.64 -15.40 -6.05
CA LYS A 373 -19.67 -16.31 -4.89
C LYS A 373 -18.76 -17.52 -5.08
N ARG A 374 -18.69 -18.07 -6.30
CA ARG A 374 -17.80 -19.20 -6.63
C ARG A 374 -16.34 -18.79 -6.78
N ASN A 375 -16.07 -17.61 -7.35
CA ASN A 375 -14.75 -17.17 -7.79
C ASN A 375 -14.23 -15.94 -7.02
N ASN A 376 -14.56 -15.75 -5.75
CA ASN A 376 -14.00 -14.62 -4.99
C ASN A 376 -12.62 -14.96 -4.40
N THR A 377 -12.00 -13.95 -3.79
CA THR A 377 -10.68 -14.03 -3.16
C THR A 377 -10.60 -15.03 -2.00
N LYS A 378 -11.72 -15.52 -1.44
CA LYS A 378 -11.70 -16.58 -0.43
C LYS A 378 -11.70 -17.99 -1.02
N THR A 379 -12.19 -18.16 -2.25
CA THR A 379 -12.41 -19.48 -2.86
C THR A 379 -11.32 -19.84 -3.86
N ILE A 380 -10.83 -18.87 -4.65
CA ILE A 380 -9.73 -19.11 -5.60
C ILE A 380 -8.39 -18.83 -4.91
N LEU A 381 -7.62 -19.89 -4.69
CA LEU A 381 -6.26 -19.82 -4.14
C LEU A 381 -5.26 -19.26 -5.17
N TYR A 382 -4.11 -18.79 -4.68
CA TYR A 382 -2.99 -18.40 -5.53
C TYR A 382 -2.48 -19.57 -6.36
N ASN A 383 -2.09 -19.27 -7.59
CA ASN A 383 -1.38 -20.19 -8.47
C ASN A 383 0.13 -19.96 -8.32
N LYS A 384 0.92 -21.02 -8.54
CA LYS A 384 2.39 -20.94 -8.55
C LYS A 384 2.91 -19.97 -9.62
N THR A 385 2.18 -19.84 -10.72
CA THR A 385 2.47 -18.91 -11.82
C THR A 385 1.27 -18.02 -12.08
N ASP A 386 1.50 -16.79 -12.53
CA ASP A 386 0.41 -15.88 -12.87
C ASP A 386 -0.38 -16.37 -14.08
N ARG A 387 -1.69 -16.12 -14.07
CA ARG A 387 -2.59 -16.47 -15.18
C ARG A 387 -2.59 -15.43 -16.29
N MET A 388 -2.14 -14.23 -15.98
CA MET A 388 -2.03 -13.12 -16.91
C MET A 388 -0.65 -12.49 -16.80
N PRO A 389 -0.13 -11.89 -17.89
CA PRO A 389 1.09 -11.09 -17.84
C PRO A 389 1.03 -10.01 -16.75
N LYS A 390 2.16 -9.77 -16.09
CA LYS A 390 2.33 -8.68 -15.12
C LYS A 390 2.62 -7.36 -15.84
N VAL A 391 1.64 -6.88 -16.61
CA VAL A 391 1.74 -5.61 -17.33
C VAL A 391 0.51 -4.76 -17.04
N ILE A 392 0.72 -3.46 -16.78
CA ILE A 392 -0.33 -2.45 -16.65
C ILE A 392 -0.24 -1.52 -17.84
N HIS A 393 -1.31 -1.50 -18.63
CA HIS A 393 -1.45 -0.66 -19.81
C HIS A 393 -2.21 0.62 -19.46
N PHE A 394 -1.59 1.75 -19.77
CA PHE A 394 -2.21 3.08 -19.74
C PHE A 394 -2.33 3.62 -21.14
N ILE A 395 -3.43 4.29 -21.45
CA ILE A 395 -3.65 4.94 -22.74
C ILE A 395 -3.77 6.44 -22.50
N VAL A 396 -2.98 7.23 -23.22
CA VAL A 396 -2.99 8.70 -23.19
C VAL A 396 -3.07 9.24 -24.61
N PHE A 397 -3.86 10.29 -24.83
CA PHE A 397 -4.09 10.84 -26.16
C PHE A 397 -3.38 12.18 -26.39
N ASP A 398 -2.88 12.83 -25.35
CA ASP A 398 -2.14 14.08 -25.44
C ASP A 398 -1.19 14.25 -24.23
N ASP A 399 -0.33 15.27 -24.31
CA ASP A 399 0.67 15.57 -23.29
C ASP A 399 0.06 15.97 -21.94
N LYS A 400 -1.18 16.49 -21.92
CA LYS A 400 -1.86 16.85 -20.67
C LYS A 400 -2.32 15.59 -19.93
N GLU A 401 -2.80 14.58 -20.67
CA GLU A 401 -3.13 13.29 -20.10
C GLU A 401 -1.88 12.55 -19.61
N LEU A 402 -0.78 12.60 -20.38
CA LEU A 402 0.51 12.05 -19.95
C LEU A 402 1.01 12.71 -18.66
N ALA A 403 1.04 14.04 -18.60
CA ALA A 403 1.41 14.78 -17.39
C ALA A 403 0.47 14.49 -16.20
N THR A 404 -0.77 14.09 -16.45
CA THR A 404 -1.70 13.63 -15.40
C THR A 404 -1.33 12.24 -14.89
N LEU A 405 -1.01 11.31 -15.80
CA LEU A 405 -0.57 9.96 -15.46
C LEU A 405 0.75 9.97 -14.68
N GLU A 406 1.71 10.79 -15.09
CA GLU A 406 3.04 10.90 -14.46
C GLU A 406 2.96 11.26 -12.97
N LYS A 407 1.95 12.01 -12.53
CA LYS A 407 1.74 12.36 -11.12
C LYS A 407 1.44 11.15 -10.23
N GLN A 408 0.95 10.05 -10.80
CA GLN A 408 0.52 8.86 -10.06
C GLN A 408 1.16 7.56 -10.53
N ILE A 409 1.92 7.57 -11.63
CA ILE A 409 2.61 6.38 -12.15
C ILE A 409 3.58 5.80 -11.12
N PHE A 410 4.18 6.67 -10.27
CA PHE A 410 5.01 6.24 -9.15
C PHE A 410 4.23 5.39 -8.14
N LEU A 411 2.99 5.74 -7.83
CA LEU A 411 2.14 4.94 -6.93
C LEU A 411 1.83 3.57 -7.53
N TRP A 412 1.54 3.51 -8.85
CA TRP A 412 1.33 2.26 -9.57
C TRP A 412 2.55 1.35 -9.52
N LYS A 413 3.74 1.89 -9.78
CA LYS A 413 5.02 1.16 -9.68
C LYS A 413 5.28 0.68 -8.26
N MET A 414 5.09 1.55 -7.27
CA MET A 414 5.33 1.22 -5.86
C MET A 414 4.40 0.11 -5.35
N ILE A 415 3.12 0.18 -5.69
CA ILE A 415 2.12 -0.79 -5.22
C ILE A 415 2.26 -2.14 -5.94
N ASN A 416 2.53 -2.12 -7.25
CA ASN A 416 2.50 -3.32 -8.09
C ASN A 416 3.89 -3.89 -8.41
N GLY A 417 4.97 -3.25 -7.96
CA GLY A 417 6.34 -3.75 -7.96
C GLY A 417 6.79 -4.30 -9.32
N ASP A 418 6.69 -5.62 -9.45
CA ASP A 418 7.05 -6.45 -10.61
C ASP A 418 6.29 -6.18 -11.91
N PHE A 419 5.23 -5.38 -11.86
CA PHE A 419 4.45 -5.10 -13.06
C PHE A 419 5.17 -4.13 -13.99
N GLU A 420 5.32 -4.53 -15.24
CA GLU A 420 5.72 -3.65 -16.31
C GLU A 420 4.63 -2.58 -16.51
N ILE A 421 5.05 -1.32 -16.64
CA ILE A 421 4.13 -0.23 -16.96
C ILE A 421 4.32 0.14 -18.42
N GLU A 422 3.25 -0.03 -19.19
CA GLU A 422 3.25 0.20 -20.62
C GLU A 422 2.31 1.37 -20.97
N ILE A 423 2.87 2.43 -21.55
CA ILE A 423 2.13 3.62 -21.93
C ILE A 423 1.89 3.59 -23.44
N TRP A 424 0.63 3.77 -23.83
CA TRP A 424 0.14 3.76 -25.20
C TRP A 424 -0.28 5.17 -25.60
N ASP A 425 0.57 5.85 -26.36
CA ASP A 425 0.23 7.10 -27.03
C ASP A 425 -0.39 6.85 -28.42
N LYS A 426 -0.87 7.92 -29.05
CA LYS A 426 -1.48 7.86 -30.39
C LYS A 426 -0.56 7.24 -31.45
N SER A 427 0.74 7.54 -31.41
CA SER A 427 1.71 7.08 -32.41
C SER A 427 1.84 5.56 -32.33
N LYS A 428 2.12 5.05 -31.12
CA LYS A 428 2.26 3.63 -30.83
C LYS A 428 0.98 2.85 -31.11
N ILE A 429 -0.18 3.43 -30.80
CA ILE A 429 -1.48 2.81 -31.11
C ILE A 429 -1.69 2.74 -32.62
N THR A 430 -1.44 3.81 -33.38
CA THR A 430 -1.64 3.85 -34.83
C THR A 430 -0.76 2.84 -35.57
N GLU A 431 0.48 2.65 -35.10
CA GLU A 431 1.42 1.69 -35.66
C GLU A 431 0.89 0.25 -35.56
N ILE A 432 0.27 -0.09 -34.43
CA ILE A 432 -0.12 -1.47 -34.10
C ILE A 432 -1.58 -1.77 -34.46
N PHE A 433 -2.48 -0.80 -34.31
CA PHE A 433 -3.93 -0.96 -34.42
C PHE A 433 -4.49 0.01 -35.47
N ARG A 434 -4.41 -0.39 -36.74
CA ARG A 434 -4.80 0.43 -37.90
C ARG A 434 -6.29 0.78 -37.97
N ASP A 435 -7.13 0.06 -37.24
CA ASP A 435 -8.58 0.25 -37.23
C ASP A 435 -9.07 1.19 -36.12
N ILE A 436 -8.17 1.79 -35.34
CA ILE A 436 -8.50 2.84 -34.37
C ILE A 436 -8.51 4.20 -35.06
N ASP A 437 -9.71 4.77 -35.22
CA ASP A 437 -9.90 6.08 -35.84
C ASP A 437 -9.88 7.22 -34.81
N PHE A 438 -8.74 7.92 -34.73
CA PHE A 438 -8.56 9.06 -33.84
C PHE A 438 -9.37 10.31 -34.23
N SER A 439 -9.97 10.37 -35.42
CA SER A 439 -10.88 11.46 -35.78
C SER A 439 -12.13 11.49 -34.89
N LEU A 440 -12.46 10.36 -34.24
CA LEU A 440 -13.59 10.24 -33.32
C LEU A 440 -13.31 10.81 -31.92
N LEU A 441 -12.05 11.11 -31.58
CA LEU A 441 -11.65 11.57 -30.24
C LEU A 441 -12.47 12.75 -29.69
N PRO A 442 -12.76 13.82 -30.45
CA PRO A 442 -13.53 14.96 -29.93
C PRO A 442 -14.95 14.59 -29.49
N LYS A 443 -15.48 13.47 -29.99
CA LYS A 443 -16.86 13.01 -29.75
C LYS A 443 -16.95 11.82 -28.79
N LEU A 444 -15.92 10.98 -28.73
CA LEU A 444 -15.94 9.65 -28.08
C LEU A 444 -14.65 9.32 -27.32
N SER A 445 -14.00 10.30 -26.69
CA SER A 445 -12.69 10.09 -26.05
C SER A 445 -12.66 8.87 -25.10
N GLU A 446 -13.64 8.72 -24.21
CA GLU A 446 -13.71 7.61 -23.26
C GLU A 446 -14.06 6.27 -23.92
N ASP A 447 -15.03 6.25 -24.85
CA ASP A 447 -15.46 5.02 -25.53
C ASP A 447 -14.35 4.48 -26.45
N LEU A 448 -13.67 5.37 -27.18
CA LEU A 448 -12.53 5.01 -28.04
C LEU A 448 -11.34 4.52 -27.21
N ARG A 449 -11.07 5.15 -26.06
CA ARG A 449 -10.04 4.67 -25.13
C ARG A 449 -10.36 3.28 -24.61
N PHE A 450 -11.60 3.04 -24.20
CA PHE A 450 -12.01 1.73 -23.69
C PHE A 450 -11.98 0.65 -24.78
N TYR A 451 -12.39 0.98 -26.01
CA TYR A 451 -12.21 0.09 -27.16
C TYR A 451 -10.74 -0.27 -27.39
N THR A 452 -9.87 0.75 -27.40
CA THR A 452 -8.42 0.58 -27.55
C THR A 452 -7.84 -0.30 -26.44
N ALA A 453 -8.28 -0.11 -25.20
CA ALA A 453 -7.87 -0.93 -24.07
C ALA A 453 -8.22 -2.41 -24.26
N LEU A 454 -9.43 -2.71 -24.73
CA LEU A 454 -9.83 -4.09 -25.01
C LEU A 454 -9.01 -4.71 -26.15
N ARG A 455 -8.62 -3.94 -27.16
CA ARG A 455 -7.74 -4.40 -28.25
C ARG A 455 -6.33 -4.72 -27.78
N ILE A 456 -5.79 -3.89 -26.90
CA ILE A 456 -4.51 -4.15 -26.23
C ILE A 456 -4.60 -5.42 -25.39
N LEU A 457 -5.64 -5.57 -24.55
CA LEU A 457 -5.83 -6.76 -23.72
C LEU A 457 -6.07 -8.03 -24.53
N GLU A 458 -6.78 -7.94 -25.66
CA GLU A 458 -6.93 -9.08 -26.58
C GLU A 458 -5.57 -9.55 -27.10
N LYS A 459 -4.69 -8.62 -27.51
CA LYS A 459 -3.40 -8.97 -28.12
C LYS A 459 -2.34 -9.37 -27.08
N TYR A 460 -2.22 -8.61 -25.99
CA TYR A 460 -1.10 -8.72 -25.04
C TYR A 460 -1.52 -9.23 -23.66
N GLY A 461 -2.81 -9.24 -23.33
CA GLY A 461 -3.30 -9.57 -21.98
C GLY A 461 -2.87 -8.55 -20.93
N GLY A 462 -2.89 -8.96 -19.67
CA GLY A 462 -2.51 -8.10 -18.54
C GLY A 462 -3.67 -7.26 -18.03
N THR A 463 -3.38 -6.04 -17.60
CA THR A 463 -4.35 -5.15 -16.96
C THR A 463 -4.37 -3.80 -17.64
N TYR A 464 -5.54 -3.29 -17.98
CA TYR A 464 -5.72 -1.88 -18.33
C TYR A 464 -6.14 -1.09 -17.10
N ALA A 465 -5.55 0.10 -16.93
CA ALA A 465 -5.93 1.08 -15.95
C ALA A 465 -6.17 2.45 -16.61
N PHE A 466 -7.24 3.15 -16.20
CA PHE A 466 -7.52 4.49 -16.69
C PHE A 466 -6.44 5.46 -16.20
N PHE A 467 -5.99 6.37 -17.06
CA PHE A 467 -4.84 7.24 -16.77
C PHE A 467 -5.05 8.20 -15.60
N LYS A 468 -6.28 8.37 -15.11
CA LYS A 468 -6.63 9.13 -13.89
C LYS A 468 -6.90 8.24 -12.67
N ALA A 469 -6.86 6.92 -12.81
CA ALA A 469 -7.13 6.00 -11.71
C ALA A 469 -5.97 5.98 -10.71
N VAL A 470 -6.30 6.17 -9.43
CA VAL A 470 -5.33 6.11 -8.34
C VAL A 470 -5.38 4.70 -7.72
N PRO A 471 -4.25 3.98 -7.65
CA PRO A 471 -4.22 2.64 -7.07
C PRO A 471 -4.21 2.71 -5.54
N HIS A 472 -5.08 1.93 -4.91
CA HIS A 472 -5.18 1.79 -3.46
C HIS A 472 -4.76 0.40 -2.98
N GLN A 473 -4.86 -0.62 -3.83
CA GLN A 473 -4.43 -1.99 -3.53
C GLN A 473 -3.62 -2.61 -4.67
N PRO A 474 -2.71 -3.55 -4.36
CA PRO A 474 -1.99 -4.26 -5.39
C PRO A 474 -2.91 -5.18 -6.21
N ILE A 475 -2.68 -5.21 -7.52
CA ILE A 475 -3.49 -6.01 -8.46
C ILE A 475 -2.86 -7.36 -8.80
N PHE A 476 -1.68 -7.70 -8.25
CA PHE A 476 -1.01 -8.98 -8.55
C PHE A 476 -1.91 -10.18 -8.26
N GLU A 477 -2.76 -10.09 -7.23
CA GLU A 477 -3.69 -11.17 -6.92
C GLU A 477 -4.73 -11.37 -7.99
N LEU A 478 -5.19 -10.30 -8.63
CA LEU A 478 -6.17 -10.39 -9.70
C LEU A 478 -5.56 -11.11 -10.90
N ASN A 479 -4.34 -10.74 -11.30
CA ASN A 479 -3.61 -11.34 -12.42
C ASN A 479 -3.15 -12.77 -12.13
N ASN A 480 -2.90 -13.09 -10.86
CA ASN A 480 -2.53 -14.43 -10.45
C ASN A 480 -3.74 -15.39 -10.41
N ARG A 481 -4.88 -14.91 -9.92
CA ARG A 481 -6.04 -15.76 -9.63
C ARG A 481 -7.00 -15.88 -10.80
N TYR A 482 -7.16 -14.84 -11.62
CA TYR A 482 -8.20 -14.78 -12.63
C TYR A 482 -7.65 -14.79 -14.05
N ALA A 483 -8.43 -15.36 -14.97
CA ALA A 483 -8.20 -15.26 -16.40
C ALA A 483 -8.87 -14.01 -17.02
N PHE A 484 -9.87 -13.48 -16.31
CA PHE A 484 -10.57 -12.24 -16.62
C PHE A 484 -11.17 -11.63 -15.35
N TYR A 485 -11.03 -10.33 -15.18
CA TYR A 485 -11.75 -9.59 -14.15
C TYR A 485 -12.22 -8.22 -14.65
N ALA A 486 -13.41 -7.82 -14.23
CA ALA A 486 -13.96 -6.49 -14.45
C ALA A 486 -14.79 -6.07 -13.24
N GLY A 487 -14.98 -4.77 -13.01
CA GLY A 487 -15.80 -4.28 -11.89
C GLY A 487 -17.11 -3.69 -12.39
N LEU A 488 -18.15 -3.75 -11.56
CA LEU A 488 -19.45 -3.18 -11.90
C LEU A 488 -19.50 -1.66 -11.74
N MET A 489 -20.12 -0.98 -12.69
CA MET A 489 -20.55 0.39 -12.51
C MET A 489 -21.67 0.49 -11.45
N PRO A 490 -21.70 1.58 -10.66
CA PRO A 490 -22.74 1.82 -9.68
C PRO A 490 -24.12 2.01 -10.33
N LEU A 491 -25.14 1.36 -9.76
CA LEU A 491 -26.53 1.58 -10.16
C LEU A 491 -27.08 2.88 -9.52
N VAL A 492 -26.79 4.03 -10.13
CA VAL A 492 -27.10 5.36 -9.54
C VAL A 492 -28.49 5.91 -9.89
N ARG A 493 -29.14 5.43 -10.96
CA ARG A 493 -30.44 5.88 -11.50
C ARG A 493 -31.44 4.73 -11.69
N SER A 494 -32.74 5.02 -11.74
CA SER A 494 -33.82 4.04 -11.97
C SER A 494 -33.67 3.28 -13.28
N ASN A 495 -33.15 3.92 -14.33
CA ASN A 495 -32.92 3.33 -15.64
C ASN A 495 -31.45 2.87 -15.86
N SER A 496 -30.67 2.69 -14.79
CA SER A 496 -29.27 2.27 -14.92
C SER A 496 -29.19 0.91 -15.60
N GLN A 497 -28.40 0.81 -16.65
CA GLN A 497 -28.04 -0.46 -17.24
C GLN A 497 -26.85 -1.07 -16.48
N ILE A 498 -26.75 -2.40 -16.51
CA ILE A 498 -25.56 -3.09 -16.01
C ILE A 498 -24.42 -2.77 -16.97
N ALA A 499 -23.33 -2.25 -16.43
CA ALA A 499 -22.14 -1.84 -17.16
C ALA A 499 -20.89 -2.19 -16.33
N PHE A 500 -19.75 -2.33 -16.99
CA PHE A 500 -18.45 -2.47 -16.33
C PHE A 500 -17.76 -1.11 -16.18
N SER A 501 -17.03 -0.93 -15.08
CA SER A 501 -16.19 0.24 -14.87
C SER A 501 -15.09 0.27 -15.92
N THR A 502 -14.87 1.45 -16.48
CA THR A 502 -13.79 1.70 -17.45
C THR A 502 -12.48 2.08 -16.76
N LYS A 503 -12.41 2.06 -15.42
CA LYS A 503 -11.20 2.39 -14.67
C LYS A 503 -10.17 1.29 -14.61
N LEU A 504 -10.63 0.03 -14.54
CA LEU A 504 -9.76 -1.13 -14.43
C LEU A 504 -10.44 -2.37 -15.01
N ILE A 505 -9.74 -3.08 -15.90
CA ILE A 505 -10.16 -4.38 -16.42
C ILE A 505 -8.91 -5.20 -16.74
N GLY A 506 -8.94 -6.50 -16.51
CA GLY A 506 -7.81 -7.38 -16.80
C GLY A 506 -8.25 -8.67 -17.46
N ALA A 507 -7.40 -9.19 -18.34
CA ALA A 507 -7.64 -10.42 -19.06
C ALA A 507 -6.34 -11.07 -19.52
N LYS A 508 -6.35 -12.39 -19.69
CA LYS A 508 -5.31 -13.08 -20.45
C LYS A 508 -5.39 -12.70 -21.95
N PRO A 509 -4.31 -12.86 -22.72
CA PRO A 509 -4.36 -12.70 -24.17
C PRO A 509 -5.45 -13.59 -24.80
N MET A 510 -6.12 -13.08 -25.83
CA MET A 510 -7.18 -13.77 -26.57
C MET A 510 -8.33 -14.27 -25.69
N HIS A 511 -8.63 -13.57 -24.58
CA HIS A 511 -9.71 -13.97 -23.70
C HIS A 511 -11.07 -13.91 -24.41
N ARG A 512 -11.81 -15.02 -24.38
CA ARG A 512 -13.05 -15.23 -25.15
C ARG A 512 -14.10 -14.14 -24.98
N ILE A 513 -14.28 -13.60 -23.76
CA ILE A 513 -15.23 -12.50 -23.48
C ILE A 513 -14.84 -11.26 -24.29
N ILE A 514 -13.57 -10.87 -24.25
CA ILE A 514 -13.06 -9.67 -24.94
C ILE A 514 -13.12 -9.89 -26.45
N SER A 515 -12.59 -11.01 -26.95
CA SER A 515 -12.56 -11.28 -28.38
C SER A 515 -13.94 -11.36 -29.03
N ARG A 516 -14.94 -11.90 -28.33
CA ARG A 516 -16.31 -11.91 -28.84
C ARG A 516 -16.94 -10.52 -28.82
N ALA A 517 -16.72 -9.75 -27.75
CA ALA A 517 -17.25 -8.40 -27.66
C ALA A 517 -16.67 -7.51 -28.78
N LEU A 518 -15.38 -7.59 -29.05
CA LEU A 518 -14.73 -6.82 -30.11
C LEU A 518 -15.21 -7.20 -31.52
N LYS A 519 -15.52 -8.48 -31.77
CA LYS A 519 -16.09 -8.93 -33.06
C LYS A 519 -17.48 -8.36 -33.37
N GLU A 520 -18.25 -8.02 -32.34
CA GLU A 520 -19.58 -7.41 -32.50
C GLU A 520 -19.53 -5.89 -32.70
N ILE A 521 -18.33 -5.28 -32.63
CA ILE A 521 -18.15 -3.83 -32.63
C ILE A 521 -17.55 -3.38 -33.95
N ASN A 522 -18.23 -2.46 -34.62
CA ASN A 522 -17.71 -1.75 -35.77
C ASN A 522 -16.97 -0.48 -35.28
N PRO A 523 -15.64 -0.42 -35.35
CA PRO A 523 -14.86 0.68 -34.79
C PRO A 523 -15.08 2.02 -35.53
N TYR A 524 -15.61 1.99 -36.75
CA TYR A 524 -15.92 3.19 -37.54
C TYR A 524 -17.33 3.73 -37.27
N ASN A 525 -18.14 3.03 -36.46
CA ASN A 525 -19.50 3.44 -36.16
C ASN A 525 -19.62 3.96 -34.71
N VAL A 526 -19.97 5.25 -34.59
CA VAL A 526 -20.13 5.96 -33.31
C VAL A 526 -21.10 5.25 -32.35
N ASN A 527 -22.24 4.77 -32.85
CA ASN A 527 -23.24 4.10 -32.02
C ASN A 527 -22.77 2.71 -31.59
N SER A 528 -22.00 2.02 -32.45
CA SER A 528 -21.40 0.73 -32.12
C SER A 528 -20.38 0.87 -30.99
N LEU A 529 -19.49 1.87 -31.04
CA LEU A 529 -18.53 2.15 -29.96
C LEU A 529 -19.22 2.49 -28.63
N LYS A 530 -20.30 3.29 -28.66
CA LYS A 530 -21.10 3.59 -27.45
C LYS A 530 -21.76 2.36 -26.85
N ASP A 531 -22.09 1.37 -27.66
CA ASP A 531 -22.69 0.11 -27.23
C ASP A 531 -21.64 -0.93 -26.75
N LEU A 532 -20.34 -0.62 -26.84
CA LEU A 532 -19.25 -1.55 -26.47
C LEU A 532 -19.40 -2.14 -25.07
N ASN A 533 -19.64 -1.30 -24.06
CA ASN A 533 -19.74 -1.77 -22.68
C ASN A 533 -20.95 -2.71 -22.50
N LYS A 534 -22.07 -2.39 -23.14
CA LYS A 534 -23.28 -3.21 -23.15
C LYS A 534 -23.04 -4.56 -23.84
N VAL A 535 -22.35 -4.58 -24.97
CA VAL A 535 -21.93 -5.80 -25.67
C VAL A 535 -21.01 -6.64 -24.80
N LEU A 536 -20.00 -6.02 -24.18
CA LEU A 536 -19.06 -6.68 -23.27
C LEU A 536 -19.78 -7.35 -22.08
N VAL A 537 -20.79 -6.69 -21.50
CA VAL A 537 -21.64 -7.27 -20.45
C VAL A 537 -22.41 -8.49 -20.95
N GLN A 538 -22.93 -8.45 -22.19
CA GLN A 538 -23.61 -9.62 -22.76
C GLN A 538 -22.66 -10.79 -22.98
N GLU A 539 -21.46 -10.54 -23.50
CA GLU A 539 -20.46 -11.59 -23.69
C GLU A 539 -19.91 -12.12 -22.38
N ALA A 540 -19.75 -11.28 -21.37
CA ALA A 540 -19.44 -11.74 -20.02
C ALA A 540 -20.57 -12.64 -19.50
N TYR A 541 -21.83 -12.21 -19.56
CA TYR A 541 -22.97 -13.03 -19.12
C TYR A 541 -23.00 -14.41 -19.78
N LYS A 542 -22.74 -14.49 -21.10
CA LYS A 542 -22.76 -15.75 -21.86
C LYS A 542 -21.56 -16.65 -21.56
N ASN A 543 -20.41 -16.09 -21.20
CA ASN A 543 -19.13 -16.84 -21.19
C ASN A 543 -18.38 -16.77 -19.84
N ILE A 544 -18.93 -16.17 -18.77
CA ILE A 544 -18.22 -15.98 -17.49
C ILE A 544 -17.78 -17.30 -16.84
N GLU A 545 -18.53 -18.38 -17.05
CA GLU A 545 -18.19 -19.72 -16.53
C GLU A 545 -17.19 -20.48 -17.44
N LEU A 546 -16.79 -19.90 -18.57
CA LEU A 546 -15.91 -20.53 -19.55
C LEU A 546 -14.50 -19.91 -19.51
N SER A 547 -13.47 -20.70 -19.81
CA SER A 547 -12.09 -20.22 -20.08
C SER A 547 -11.21 -19.88 -18.87
N GLY A 548 -11.58 -20.34 -17.67
CA GLY A 548 -10.81 -20.19 -16.43
C GLY A 548 -11.60 -19.47 -15.34
N PRO A 549 -11.00 -19.23 -14.16
CA PRO A 549 -11.62 -18.45 -13.11
C PRO A 549 -11.79 -17.00 -13.58
N ASN A 550 -13.02 -16.60 -13.84
CA ASN A 550 -13.37 -15.23 -14.20
C ASN A 550 -14.20 -14.61 -13.07
N VAL A 551 -14.06 -13.30 -12.88
CA VAL A 551 -14.77 -12.63 -11.79
C VAL A 551 -15.31 -11.26 -12.20
N ILE A 552 -16.54 -10.98 -11.80
CA ILE A 552 -17.12 -9.63 -11.85
C ILE A 552 -17.14 -9.07 -10.43
N LEU A 553 -16.28 -8.07 -10.18
CA LEU A 553 -16.08 -7.48 -8.87
C LEU A 553 -17.18 -6.46 -8.56
N PRO A 554 -17.61 -6.36 -7.29
CA PRO A 554 -18.58 -5.36 -6.85
C PRO A 554 -18.10 -3.92 -7.09
N THR A 555 -19.04 -3.00 -7.20
CA THR A 555 -18.75 -1.59 -7.50
C THR A 555 -17.77 -0.91 -6.54
N VAL A 556 -17.78 -1.20 -5.24
CA VAL A 556 -16.85 -0.58 -4.26
C VAL A 556 -15.37 -0.76 -4.57
N TYR A 557 -15.00 -1.75 -5.38
CA TYR A 557 -13.61 -2.03 -5.72
C TYR A 557 -13.06 -0.95 -6.65
N PHE A 558 -13.85 -0.47 -7.62
CA PHE A 558 -13.36 0.46 -8.68
C PHE A 558 -14.12 1.80 -8.72
N GLU A 559 -15.28 1.91 -8.07
CA GLU A 559 -16.12 3.11 -8.09
C GLU A 559 -16.53 3.57 -6.66
N PRO A 560 -15.58 3.72 -5.73
CA PRO A 560 -15.85 3.96 -4.31
C PRO A 560 -16.48 5.32 -4.00
N LEU A 561 -16.31 6.33 -4.87
CA LEU A 561 -16.74 7.72 -4.67
C LEU A 561 -17.91 8.17 -5.57
N SER A 562 -18.58 7.21 -6.22
CA SER A 562 -19.71 7.49 -7.12
C SER A 562 -20.96 8.03 -6.41
N ARG A 563 -21.38 9.26 -6.70
CA ARG A 563 -22.53 9.86 -5.99
C ARG A 563 -23.88 9.26 -6.39
N LEU A 564 -24.61 8.68 -5.43
CA LEU A 564 -26.05 8.43 -5.58
C LEU A 564 -26.81 9.77 -5.71
N LYS A 565 -27.42 10.04 -6.88
CA LYS A 565 -28.29 11.21 -7.09
C LYS A 565 -29.61 11.07 -6.33
N ASN A 566 -30.18 12.16 -5.80
CA ASN A 566 -31.56 12.24 -5.27
C ASN A 566 -31.94 11.13 -4.29
N GLU A 567 -31.33 11.15 -3.11
CA GLU A 567 -31.70 10.23 -2.02
C GLU A 567 -33.07 10.60 -1.40
N PRO A 568 -33.93 9.61 -1.10
CA PRO A 568 -35.23 9.84 -0.45
C PRO A 568 -35.10 10.61 0.88
N VAL A 569 -36.12 11.41 1.23
CA VAL A 569 -36.15 12.19 2.48
C VAL A 569 -36.02 11.29 3.72
N LEU A 570 -36.68 10.13 3.73
CA LEU A 570 -36.58 9.17 4.82
C LEU A 570 -35.17 8.61 4.99
N ASP A 571 -34.47 8.32 3.89
CA ASP A 571 -33.07 7.87 3.92
C ASP A 571 -32.13 9.02 4.34
N LYS A 572 -32.43 10.28 3.98
CA LYS A 572 -31.71 11.46 4.49
C LYS A 572 -31.87 11.62 6.00
N ILE A 573 -33.09 11.45 6.53
CA ILE A 573 -33.41 11.52 7.97
C ILE A 573 -32.76 10.34 8.69
N LEU A 574 -32.93 9.12 8.20
CA LEU A 574 -32.31 7.93 8.78
C LEU A 574 -30.78 8.05 8.74
N ARG A 575 -30.20 8.62 7.69
CA ARG A 575 -28.77 8.89 7.63
C ARG A 575 -28.34 10.02 8.56
N PHE A 576 -29.15 11.06 8.74
CA PHE A 576 -28.87 12.11 9.73
C PHE A 576 -28.84 11.52 11.15
N ILE A 577 -29.82 10.66 11.49
CA ILE A 577 -29.92 9.96 12.77
C ILE A 577 -28.77 8.94 12.94
N THR A 578 -28.52 8.10 11.94
CA THR A 578 -27.50 7.03 12.00
C THR A 578 -26.09 7.50 11.64
N ARG A 579 -25.93 8.75 11.18
CA ARG A 579 -24.73 9.41 10.64
C ARG A 579 -23.95 8.58 9.60
N LYS A 580 -24.53 7.56 8.96
CA LYS A 580 -23.80 6.67 8.04
C LYS A 580 -23.35 7.47 6.79
N PRO A 581 -22.18 7.22 6.18
CA PRO A 581 -21.82 7.87 4.92
C PRO A 581 -22.79 7.47 3.79
N LYS A 582 -22.88 8.27 2.72
CA LYS A 582 -23.69 7.87 1.56
C LYS A 582 -23.06 6.64 0.91
N ALA A 583 -23.87 5.81 0.25
CA ALA A 583 -23.32 4.75 -0.58
C ALA A 583 -22.40 5.36 -1.64
N PHE A 584 -21.23 4.75 -1.82
CA PHE A 584 -20.21 5.20 -2.76
C PHE A 584 -19.81 6.68 -2.56
N SER A 585 -19.62 7.14 -1.32
CA SER A 585 -19.13 8.50 -1.06
C SER A 585 -17.91 8.54 -0.14
N VAL A 586 -17.29 7.39 0.08
CA VAL A 586 -16.10 7.23 0.92
C VAL A 586 -15.26 6.11 0.32
N LEU A 587 -13.94 6.27 0.41
CA LEU A 587 -13.02 5.17 0.17
C LEU A 587 -13.26 4.08 1.21
N THR A 588 -13.15 2.83 0.79
CA THR A 588 -13.35 1.67 1.65
C THR A 588 -12.12 0.79 1.65
N GLU A 589 -11.99 -0.05 2.67
CA GLU A 589 -10.97 -1.09 2.76
C GLU A 589 -10.97 -2.09 1.57
N PHE A 590 -11.99 -2.08 0.71
CA PHE A 590 -12.11 -2.95 -0.48
C PHE A 590 -11.66 -2.29 -1.78
N THR A 591 -11.39 -0.98 -1.74
CA THR A 591 -11.11 -0.19 -2.92
C THR A 591 -9.76 -0.57 -3.51
N VAL A 592 -9.76 -0.97 -4.78
CA VAL A 592 -8.57 -1.27 -5.58
C VAL A 592 -8.10 -0.04 -6.33
N VAL A 593 -9.02 0.68 -6.97
CA VAL A 593 -8.75 1.96 -7.62
C VAL A 593 -9.83 3.00 -7.30
N GLU A 594 -9.40 4.27 -7.27
CA GLU A 594 -10.26 5.44 -7.17
C GLU A 594 -10.48 6.12 -8.52
#